data_AF-A0A529GKG8-F1
#
_entry.id   AF-A0A529GKG8-F1
#
_cell.length_a   1.000
_cell.length_b   1.000
_cell.length_c   1.000
_cell.angle_alpha   90.00
_cell.angle_beta   90.00
_cell.angle_gamma   90.00
#
_symmetry.space_group_name_H-M   'P 1'
#
loop_
_entity.id
_entity.type
_entity.pdbx_description
1 polymer ?
#
loop_
_entity_poly.entity_id
_entity_poly.type
_entity_poly.pdbx_seq_one_letter_code
_entity_poly.pdbx_strand_id
1 'polypeptide(L)' 'MLGKDRRTYVLLSDAECNEGSTWEAAMFAGHHRLTNLIVVVDVNGQQALGPTAEIMNQARMPEHWASCGWTVREVDG' A
#
# COMPACT_ATOMS: atom_id res chain seq x y z
N MET A 1 3.42 24.06 9.06
CA MET A 1 3.50 22.75 9.75
C MET A 1 4.84 22.64 10.44
N LEU A 2 4.89 22.20 11.70
CA LEU A 2 6.15 22.03 12.44
C LEU A 2 7.07 21.09 11.67
N GLY A 3 8.21 21.60 11.16
CA GLY A 3 9.25 20.83 10.47
C GLY A 3 9.93 19.85 11.40
N LYS A 4 9.25 18.76 11.73
CA LYS A 4 9.80 17.65 12.51
C LYS A 4 10.13 16.52 11.55
N ASP A 5 11.35 15.98 11.67
CA ASP A 5 11.88 14.82 10.90
C ASP A 5 11.19 13.49 11.27
N ARG A 6 9.87 13.50 11.39
CA ARG A 6 9.08 12.33 11.74
C ARG A 6 8.70 11.59 10.48
N ARG A 7 8.88 10.28 10.53
CA ARG A 7 8.32 9.34 9.57
C ARG A 7 7.02 8.77 10.10
N THR A 8 6.05 8.61 9.22
CA THR A 8 4.78 7.94 9.48
C THR A 8 4.82 6.58 8.82
N TYR A 9 4.50 5.55 9.58
CA TYR A 9 4.41 4.19 9.09
C TYR A 9 2.96 3.73 9.16
N VAL A 10 2.48 3.09 8.09
CA VAL A 10 1.15 2.49 8.00
C VAL A 10 1.34 1.04 7.63
N LEU A 11 0.72 0.14 8.39
CA LEU A 11 0.60 -1.27 8.04
C LEU A 11 -0.75 -1.46 7.39
N LEU A 12 -0.77 -2.11 6.23
CA LEU A 12 -1.97 -2.55 5.53
C LEU A 12 -1.89 -4.06 5.30
N SER A 13 -3.04 -4.71 5.15
CA SER A 13 -3.13 -6.04 4.55
C SER A 13 -3.32 -5.95 3.02
N ASP A 14 -3.03 -7.05 2.31
CA ASP A 14 -3.43 -7.22 0.91
C ASP A 14 -4.95 -7.05 0.74
N ALA A 15 -5.78 -7.60 1.64
CA ALA A 15 -7.24 -7.44 1.60
C ALA A 15 -7.69 -5.96 1.64
N GLU A 16 -7.06 -5.12 2.46
CA GLU A 16 -7.36 -3.68 2.56
C GLU A 16 -7.02 -2.91 1.27
N CYS A 17 -6.17 -3.47 0.41
CA CYS A 17 -5.90 -2.90 -0.91
C CYS A 17 -7.03 -3.13 -1.92
N ASN A 18 -8.08 -3.89 -1.56
CA ASN A 18 -9.33 -3.93 -2.34
C ASN A 18 -10.14 -2.63 -2.21
N GLU A 19 -9.96 -1.87 -1.13
CA GLU A 19 -10.74 -0.66 -0.85
C GLU A 19 -10.27 0.52 -1.71
N GLY A 20 -11.22 1.20 -2.35
CA GLY A 20 -10.90 2.34 -3.23
C GLY A 20 -10.20 3.50 -2.51
N SER A 21 -10.54 3.71 -1.24
CA SER A 21 -9.95 4.75 -0.39
C SER A 21 -8.44 4.57 -0.19
N THR A 22 -7.95 3.33 -0.17
CA THR A 22 -6.51 3.01 -0.13
C THR A 22 -5.79 3.64 -1.32
N TRP A 23 -6.38 3.50 -2.53
CA TRP A 23 -5.80 4.02 -3.76
C TRP A 23 -5.95 5.54 -3.89
N GLU A 24 -7.06 6.13 -3.43
CA GLU A 24 -7.21 7.58 -3.32
C GLU A 24 -6.11 8.19 -2.44
N ALA A 25 -5.84 7.58 -1.27
CA ALA A 25 -4.78 7.99 -0.37
C ALA A 25 -3.39 7.79 -0.99
N ALA A 26 -3.14 6.67 -1.67
CA ALA A 26 -1.87 6.39 -2.36
C ALA A 26 -1.59 7.42 -3.47
N MET A 27 -2.57 7.73 -4.31
CA MET A 27 -2.45 8.75 -5.36
C MET A 27 -2.25 10.15 -4.77
N PHE A 28 -2.98 10.50 -3.72
CA PHE A 28 -2.83 11.78 -3.02
C PHE A 28 -1.41 11.95 -2.46
N ALA A 29 -0.90 10.92 -1.76
CA ALA A 29 0.44 10.94 -1.18
C ALA A 29 1.54 11.04 -2.25
N GLY A 30 1.40 10.31 -3.36
CA GLY A 30 2.31 10.40 -4.51
C GLY A 30 2.31 11.79 -5.16
N HIS A 31 1.12 12.35 -5.41
CA HIS A 31 0.96 13.71 -5.96
C HIS A 31 1.64 14.77 -5.09
N HIS A 32 1.47 14.68 -3.77
CA HIS A 32 2.06 15.61 -2.81
C HIS A 32 3.50 15.27 -2.39
N ARG A 33 4.10 14.21 -2.93
CA ARG A 33 5.46 13.75 -2.62
C ARG A 33 5.70 13.61 -1.11
N LEU A 34 4.80 12.91 -0.42
CA LEU A 34 4.91 12.65 1.03
C LEU A 34 6.03 11.64 1.35
N THR A 35 7.29 12.04 1.15
CA THR A 35 8.48 11.17 1.27
C THR A 35 8.74 10.63 2.68
N ASN A 36 8.05 11.17 3.70
CA ASN A 36 8.12 10.70 5.08
C ASN A 36 7.00 9.72 5.45
N LEU A 37 6.12 9.34 4.51
CA LEU A 37 5.12 8.30 4.66
C LEU A 37 5.64 6.99 4.09
N ILE A 38 5.59 5.92 4.89
CA ILE A 38 5.99 4.58 4.51
C ILE A 38 4.79 3.66 4.73
N VAL A 39 4.43 2.91 3.70
CA VAL A 39 3.38 1.89 3.77
C VAL A 39 4.06 0.53 3.69
N VAL A 40 3.70 -0.35 4.62
CA VAL A 40 4.06 -1.77 4.58
C VAL A 40 2.77 -2.52 4.31
N VAL A 41 2.74 -3.29 3.22
CA VAL A 41 1.60 -4.16 2.90
C VAL A 41 1.99 -5.57 3.30
N ASP A 42 1.26 -6.16 4.25
CA ASP A 42 1.34 -7.57 4.60
C ASP A 42 0.59 -8.39 3.55
N VAL A 43 1.35 -9.11 2.73
CA VAL A 43 0.84 -9.96 1.66
C VAL A 43 0.88 -11.42 2.13
N ASN A 44 0.05 -11.74 3.11
CA ASN A 44 -0.05 -13.11 3.64
C ASN A 44 -0.94 -14.03 2.76
N GLY A 45 -1.62 -13.48 1.76
CA GLY A 45 -2.38 -14.25 0.76
C GLY A 45 -3.76 -14.72 1.22
N GLN A 46 -4.27 -14.20 2.33
CA GLN A 46 -5.55 -14.59 2.91
C GLN A 46 -6.48 -13.39 3.12
N GLN A 47 -7.75 -13.53 2.69
CA GLN A 47 -8.82 -12.58 3.01
C GLN A 47 -9.90 -13.25 3.87
N ALA A 48 -10.90 -12.48 4.29
CA ALA A 48 -11.95 -12.95 5.19
C ALA A 48 -12.71 -14.19 4.66
N LEU A 49 -12.89 -14.28 3.33
CA LEU A 49 -13.70 -15.33 2.70
C LEU A 49 -12.86 -16.43 2.03
N GLY A 50 -11.53 -16.34 2.02
CA GLY A 50 -10.68 -17.31 1.34
C GLY A 50 -9.33 -16.73 0.88
N PRO A 51 -8.56 -17.52 0.12
CA PRO A 51 -7.29 -17.08 -0.44
C PRO A 51 -7.44 -15.81 -1.30
N THR A 52 -6.52 -14.86 -1.19
CA THR A 52 -6.51 -13.61 -1.95
C THR A 52 -6.63 -13.87 -3.46
N ALA A 53 -5.94 -14.88 -3.98
CA ALA A 53 -5.98 -15.23 -5.40
C ALA A 53 -7.37 -15.67 -5.89
N GLU A 54 -8.23 -16.19 -5.01
CA GLU A 54 -9.58 -16.65 -5.33
C GLU A 54 -10.64 -15.55 -5.10
N ILE A 55 -10.46 -14.73 -4.05
CA ILE A 55 -11.40 -13.66 -3.72
C ILE A 55 -11.20 -12.45 -4.63
N MET A 56 -9.98 -11.90 -4.66
CA MET A 56 -9.62 -10.77 -5.52
C MET A 56 -8.10 -10.76 -5.71
N ASN A 57 -7.66 -11.29 -6.85
CA ASN A 57 -6.24 -11.47 -7.13
C ASN A 57 -5.51 -10.12 -7.28
N GLN A 58 -4.45 -9.92 -6.50
CA GLN A 58 -3.60 -8.73 -6.49
C GLN A 58 -2.16 -9.00 -6.96
N ALA A 59 -1.94 -9.96 -7.84
CA ALA A 59 -0.61 -10.35 -8.34
C ALA A 59 0.22 -9.20 -8.96
N ARG A 60 -0.41 -8.06 -9.30
CA ARG A 60 0.24 -6.86 -9.85
C ARG A 60 0.29 -5.68 -8.88
N MET A 61 0.14 -5.96 -7.58
CA MET A 61 0.13 -4.93 -6.55
C MET A 61 1.38 -4.02 -6.60
N PRO A 62 2.61 -4.53 -6.80
CA PRO A 62 3.79 -3.67 -6.92
C PRO A 62 3.66 -2.63 -8.05
N GLU A 63 3.17 -3.01 -9.22
CA GLU A 63 2.99 -2.08 -10.35
C GLU A 63 1.86 -1.07 -10.09
N HIS A 64 0.79 -1.48 -9.41
CA HIS A 64 -0.28 -0.55 -9.03
C HIS A 64 0.25 0.54 -8.09
N TRP A 65 0.96 0.18 -7.03
CA TRP A 65 1.60 1.15 -6.14
C TRP A 65 2.60 2.06 -6.87
N ALA A 66 3.45 1.49 -7.74
CA ALA A 66 4.42 2.25 -8.53
C ALA A 66 3.70 3.26 -9.46
N SER A 67 2.57 2.87 -10.06
CA SER A 67 1.75 3.76 -10.90
C SER A 67 1.19 4.97 -10.15
N CYS A 68 1.00 4.86 -8.83
CA CYS A 68 0.60 5.96 -7.95
C CYS A 68 1.76 6.87 -7.53
N GLY A 69 2.97 6.67 -8.07
CA GLY A 69 4.15 7.50 -7.79
C GLY A 69 4.99 7.06 -6.59
N TRP A 70 4.82 5.81 -6.14
CA TRP A 70 5.58 5.25 -5.01
C TRP A 70 6.86 4.54 -5.46
N THR A 71 7.88 4.57 -4.60
CA THR A 71 9.00 3.61 -4.70
C THR A 71 8.61 2.33 -3.99
N VAL A 72 8.56 1.23 -4.72
CA VAL A 72 8.11 -0.07 -4.20
C VAL A 72 9.30 -1.01 -4.02
N ARG A 73 9.27 -1.79 -2.94
CA ARG A 73 10.24 -2.85 -2.67
C ARG A 73 9.50 -4.06 -2.12
N GLU A 74 9.72 -5.21 -2.73
CA GLU A 74 9.27 -6.49 -2.20
C GLU A 74 10.36 -7.06 -1.29
N VAL A 75 9.94 -7.60 -0.14
CA VAL A 75 10.83 -8.15 0.88
C VAL A 75 10.20 -9.41 1.47
N ASP A 76 11.04 -10.31 2.00
CA ASP A 76 10.60 -11.41 2.85
C ASP A 76 10.26 -10.85 4.25
N GLY A 77 8.99 -11.00 4.64
CA GLY A 77 8.36 -10.32 5.78
C GLY A 77 8.56 -11.01 7.11
#